data_AF-A0AB39TUA2-F1
#
_entry.id   AF-A0AB39TUA2-F1
#
_cell.length_a   1.000
_cell.length_b   1.000
_cell.length_c   1.000
_cell.angle_alpha   90.00
_cell.angle_beta   90.00
_cell.angle_gamma   90.00
#
_symmetry.space_group_name_H-M   'P 1'
#
loop_
_entity.id
_entity.type
_entity.pdbx_description
1 polymer ?
#
loop_
_entity_poly.entity_id
_entity_poly.type
_entity_poly.pdbx_seq_one_letter_code
_entity_poly.pdbx_strand_id
1 'polypeptide(L)'
;MANQRPAVVSNQDGRLQVFVNTDGTVSTDAQTAPSNGWSGWQNIGGNINRDPLVSDPAAVLKPDGNLYVFAIGSKADLRTTNTTSPGGGWSGWQSLGGGPSGGLYVHANPCAVARPDGGVQVFAQGVDGSVDTIWVTAEGEWTGWQSLGSPLAGSPAAARNQDGLLQAFVLGANSADMQTCYQFPPSSPHAVGGWTPLHSLGGDFPIGCAGAAVNQDGRLEAFSIGRSNDLQHAWQTAPNDPDSWTGFASLGGGLVGDPGIGRNADGRLEAFGLVLHSAIHHIWQVSPGSSWSSWSTL
;
A
#
# COMPACT_ATOMS: atom_id res chain seq x y z
N MET A 1 -2.79 -16.62 -15.30
CA MET A 1 -3.36 -15.30 -14.97
C MET A 1 -2.75 -14.91 -13.63
N ALA A 2 -1.91 -13.88 -13.59
CA ALA A 2 -1.38 -13.38 -12.33
C ALA A 2 -2.54 -12.75 -11.52
N ASN A 3 -2.53 -12.98 -10.21
CA ASN A 3 -3.54 -12.51 -9.28
C ASN A 3 -3.51 -10.97 -9.26
N GLN A 4 -4.50 -10.32 -9.88
CA GLN A 4 -4.62 -8.86 -9.96
C GLN A 4 -5.24 -8.33 -8.66
N ARG A 5 -4.59 -7.40 -7.97
CA ARG A 5 -5.12 -6.78 -6.76
C ARG A 5 -5.81 -5.46 -7.06
N PRO A 6 -7.07 -5.29 -6.68
CA PRO A 6 -7.71 -3.99 -6.75
C PRO A 6 -7.12 -3.03 -5.72
N ALA A 7 -6.95 -1.76 -6.09
CA ALA A 7 -6.81 -0.69 -5.12
C ALA A 7 -8.20 -0.15 -4.76
N VAL A 8 -8.42 0.15 -3.48
CA VAL A 8 -9.69 0.70 -2.99
C VAL A 8 -9.42 1.94 -2.16
N VAL A 9 -10.20 2.99 -2.39
CA VAL A 9 -10.18 4.23 -1.61
C VAL A 9 -11.59 4.60 -1.17
N SER A 10 -11.71 5.23 0.00
CA SER A 10 -12.94 5.92 0.39
C SER A 10 -12.83 7.38 -0.01
N ASN A 11 -13.72 7.85 -0.87
CA ASN A 11 -13.86 9.26 -1.23
C ASN A 11 -14.28 10.09 -0.01
N GLN A 12 -14.09 11.42 -0.06
CA GLN A 12 -14.46 12.33 1.03
C GLN A 12 -15.95 12.30 1.37
N ASP A 13 -16.79 11.93 0.40
CA ASP A 13 -18.24 11.78 0.53
C ASP A 13 -18.67 10.39 1.07
N GLY A 14 -17.72 9.54 1.45
CA GLY A 14 -17.97 8.20 2.00
C GLY A 14 -18.25 7.12 0.94
N ARG A 15 -18.18 7.44 -0.35
CA ARG A 15 -18.29 6.44 -1.42
C ARG A 15 -16.98 5.68 -1.58
N LEU A 16 -17.06 4.36 -1.72
CA LEU A 16 -15.91 3.56 -2.13
C LEU A 16 -15.64 3.72 -3.63
N GLN A 17 -14.37 3.71 -4.00
CA GLN A 17 -13.92 3.68 -5.38
C GLN A 17 -12.80 2.67 -5.55
N VAL A 18 -12.95 1.84 -6.58
CA VAL A 18 -12.07 0.70 -6.87
C VAL A 18 -11.30 0.97 -8.15
N PHE A 19 -10.06 0.51 -8.21
CA PHE A 19 -9.19 0.57 -9.38
C PHE A 19 -8.61 -0.81 -9.67
N VAL A 20 -8.63 -1.21 -10.93
CA VAL A 20 -8.05 -2.48 -11.39
C VAL A 20 -7.24 -2.23 -12.64
N ASN A 21 -6.10 -2.91 -12.77
CA ASN A 21 -5.44 -3.01 -14.07
C ASN A 21 -6.14 -4.11 -14.87
N THR A 22 -6.50 -3.81 -16.11
CA THR A 22 -7.10 -4.76 -17.04
C THR A 22 -6.38 -4.59 -18.37
N ASP A 23 -5.61 -5.62 -18.72
CA ASP A 23 -4.89 -5.74 -19.98
C ASP A 23 -4.00 -4.52 -20.32
N GLY A 24 -3.34 -3.95 -19.32
CA GLY A 24 -2.38 -2.86 -19.50
C GLY A 24 -2.95 -1.46 -19.34
N THR A 25 -4.21 -1.34 -18.92
CA THR A 25 -4.89 -0.07 -18.63
C THR A 25 -5.58 -0.13 -17.28
N VAL A 26 -5.74 1.01 -16.59
CA VAL A 26 -6.50 1.04 -15.33
C VAL A 26 -7.95 1.40 -15.62
N SER A 27 -8.86 0.64 -15.03
CA SER A 27 -10.29 0.95 -14.97
C SER A 27 -10.71 1.24 -13.53
N THR A 28 -11.73 2.07 -13.36
CA THR A 28 -12.29 2.43 -12.06
C THR A 28 -13.80 2.22 -12.02
N ASP A 29 -14.32 1.84 -10.86
CA ASP A 29 -15.76 1.85 -10.56
C ASP A 29 -15.96 2.47 -9.18
N ALA A 30 -16.93 3.36 -9.04
CA ALA A 30 -17.22 4.05 -7.80
C ALA A 30 -18.66 3.80 -7.38
N GLN A 31 -18.90 3.75 -6.07
CA GLN A 31 -20.26 3.76 -5.56
C GLN A 31 -21.00 5.01 -6.03
N THR A 32 -22.30 4.89 -6.27
CA THR A 32 -23.14 6.03 -6.68
C THR A 32 -23.59 6.89 -5.49
N ALA A 33 -23.71 6.26 -4.31
CA ALA A 33 -23.85 6.89 -3.00
C ALA A 33 -23.24 5.94 -1.96
N PRO A 34 -22.92 6.40 -0.73
CA PRO A 34 -22.36 5.53 0.30
C PRO A 34 -23.21 4.28 0.48
N SER A 35 -22.56 3.10 0.40
CA SER A 35 -23.22 1.79 0.51
C SER A 35 -24.34 1.53 -0.51
N ASN A 36 -24.32 2.19 -1.68
CA ASN A 36 -25.39 2.07 -2.68
C ASN A 36 -24.88 2.11 -4.12
N GLY A 37 -25.24 1.07 -4.89
CA GLY A 37 -25.00 0.96 -6.34
C GLY A 37 -23.54 1.14 -6.76
N TRP A 38 -23.27 0.97 -8.05
CA TRP A 38 -21.96 1.21 -8.67
C TRP A 38 -22.16 1.94 -9.99
N SER A 39 -21.20 2.81 -10.34
CA SER A 39 -21.22 3.61 -11.56
C SER A 39 -21.06 2.79 -12.83
N GLY A 40 -20.55 1.56 -12.70
CA GLY A 40 -20.03 0.75 -13.80
C GLY A 40 -18.59 1.13 -14.14
N TRP A 41 -17.84 0.17 -14.66
CA TRP A 41 -16.42 0.33 -14.96
C TRP A 41 -16.15 1.39 -16.03
N GLN A 42 -15.23 2.31 -15.72
CA GLN A 42 -14.74 3.34 -16.63
C GLN A 42 -13.23 3.20 -16.80
N ASN A 43 -12.75 3.16 -18.05
CA ASN A 43 -11.31 3.11 -18.33
C ASN A 43 -10.70 4.51 -18.15
N ILE A 44 -9.69 4.64 -17.29
CA ILE A 44 -8.99 5.91 -17.01
C ILE A 44 -7.62 5.97 -17.71
N GLY A 45 -7.40 5.07 -18.65
CA GLY A 45 -6.23 5.01 -19.52
C GLY A 45 -5.09 4.15 -19.00
N GLY A 46 -3.95 4.31 -19.67
CA GLY A 46 -2.83 3.38 -19.67
C GLY A 46 -2.49 3.10 -21.13
N ASN A 47 -1.20 3.14 -21.49
CA ASN A 47 -0.83 3.12 -22.90
C ASN A 47 -0.68 1.69 -23.43
N ILE A 48 -1.80 1.08 -23.84
CA ILE A 48 -1.86 -0.32 -24.28
C ILE A 48 -0.97 -0.64 -25.49
N ASN A 49 -0.74 0.32 -26.39
CA ASN A 49 -0.17 0.03 -27.72
C ASN A 49 1.35 0.11 -27.81
N ARG A 50 2.03 0.67 -26.81
CA ARG A 50 3.51 0.72 -26.77
C ARG A 50 4.11 0.49 -25.39
N ASP A 51 3.32 0.61 -24.32
CA ASP A 51 3.87 0.65 -22.98
C ASP A 51 2.79 0.37 -21.90
N PRO A 52 2.26 -0.87 -21.87
CA PRO A 52 1.18 -1.24 -20.98
C PRO A 52 1.60 -1.12 -19.50
N LEU A 53 0.63 -0.88 -18.63
CA LEU A 53 0.83 -0.99 -17.19
C LEU A 53 0.88 -2.46 -16.80
N VAL A 54 1.88 -2.85 -16.01
CA VAL A 54 2.20 -4.27 -15.72
C VAL A 54 2.06 -4.64 -14.24
N SER A 55 1.91 -3.66 -13.35
CA SER A 55 1.57 -3.89 -11.93
C SER A 55 0.10 -3.67 -11.65
N ASP A 56 -0.34 -4.10 -10.47
CA ASP A 56 -1.59 -3.62 -9.88
C ASP A 56 -1.50 -2.11 -9.59
N PRO A 57 -2.62 -1.39 -9.61
CA PRO A 57 -2.63 0.02 -9.26
C PRO A 57 -2.45 0.22 -7.75
N ALA A 58 -1.88 1.35 -7.36
CA ALA A 58 -2.02 1.93 -6.03
C ALA A 58 -2.82 3.23 -6.14
N ALA A 59 -3.79 3.44 -5.25
CA ALA A 59 -4.64 4.63 -5.27
C ALA A 59 -4.65 5.30 -3.89
N VAL A 60 -4.67 6.62 -3.88
CA VAL A 60 -4.68 7.40 -2.65
C VAL A 60 -5.52 8.66 -2.82
N LEU A 61 -6.33 8.95 -1.80
CA LEU A 61 -7.08 10.20 -1.69
C LEU A 61 -6.27 11.21 -0.87
N LYS A 62 -6.05 12.39 -1.45
CA LYS A 62 -5.46 13.52 -0.74
C LYS A 62 -6.49 14.22 0.16
N PRO A 63 -6.05 14.96 1.19
CA PRO A 63 -6.94 15.75 2.03
C PRO A 63 -7.75 16.83 1.28
N ASP A 64 -7.30 17.25 0.09
CA ASP A 64 -8.00 18.21 -0.78
C ASP A 64 -9.11 17.57 -1.63
N GLY A 65 -9.29 16.24 -1.54
CA GLY A 65 -10.31 15.49 -2.26
C GLY A 65 -9.86 14.97 -3.63
N ASN A 66 -8.62 15.26 -4.04
CA ASN A 66 -8.08 14.74 -5.29
C ASN A 66 -7.51 13.33 -5.12
N LEU A 67 -7.74 12.48 -6.12
CA LEU A 67 -7.20 11.14 -6.19
C LEU A 67 -5.92 11.11 -7.00
N TYR A 68 -4.95 10.33 -6.54
CA TYR A 68 -3.81 9.90 -7.34
C TYR A 68 -3.87 8.38 -7.51
N VAL A 69 -3.58 7.92 -8.73
CA VAL A 69 -3.43 6.52 -9.07
C VAL A 69 -2.04 6.31 -9.64
N PHE A 70 -1.40 5.21 -9.26
CA PHE A 70 -0.06 4.83 -9.64
C PHE A 70 -0.01 3.41 -10.17
N ALA A 71 0.85 3.15 -11.15
CA ALA A 71 1.14 1.79 -11.62
C ALA A 71 2.51 1.75 -12.30
N ILE A 72 3.12 0.57 -12.38
CA ILE A 72 4.40 0.37 -13.08
C ILE A 72 4.13 0.09 -14.56
N GLY A 73 4.83 0.79 -15.44
CA GLY A 73 4.83 0.56 -16.88
C GLY A 73 5.76 -0.57 -17.30
N SER A 74 5.52 -1.13 -18.49
CA SER A 74 6.34 -2.21 -19.07
C SER A 74 7.81 -1.83 -19.29
N LYS A 75 8.13 -0.53 -19.28
CA LYS A 75 9.50 0.00 -19.30
C LYS A 75 10.10 0.25 -17.92
N ALA A 76 9.57 -0.39 -16.88
CA ALA A 76 10.08 -0.30 -15.53
C ALA A 76 10.05 1.14 -14.96
N ASP A 77 9.05 1.94 -15.36
CA ASP A 77 8.81 3.30 -14.84
C ASP A 77 7.53 3.37 -14.00
N LEU A 78 7.56 4.15 -12.90
CA LEU A 78 6.35 4.50 -12.17
C LEU A 78 5.56 5.51 -13.00
N ARG A 79 4.25 5.31 -13.11
CA ARG A 79 3.34 6.25 -13.76
C ARG A 79 2.25 6.70 -12.83
N THR A 80 1.74 7.90 -13.08
CA THR A 80 0.62 8.43 -12.32
C THR A 80 -0.41 9.14 -13.19
N THR A 81 -1.66 9.10 -12.75
CA THR A 81 -2.75 9.98 -13.17
C THR A 81 -3.46 10.50 -11.91
N ASN A 82 -4.06 11.68 -12.00
CA ASN A 82 -4.80 12.27 -10.89
C ASN A 82 -6.07 12.99 -11.36
N THR A 83 -6.99 13.22 -10.43
CA THR A 83 -8.11 14.14 -10.64
C THR A 83 -7.66 15.57 -10.34
N THR A 84 -8.05 16.53 -11.18
CA THR A 84 -7.71 17.95 -11.00
C THR A 84 -8.75 18.73 -10.18
N SER A 85 -9.87 18.10 -9.88
CA SER A 85 -10.86 18.56 -8.90
C SER A 85 -11.55 17.34 -8.26
N PRO A 86 -12.10 17.47 -7.04
CA PRO A 86 -12.83 16.38 -6.40
C PRO A 86 -14.00 15.89 -7.28
N GLY A 87 -13.98 14.62 -7.66
CA GLY A 87 -14.97 14.02 -8.57
C GLY A 87 -14.88 14.49 -10.03
N GLY A 88 -13.83 15.24 -10.40
CA GLY A 88 -13.57 15.71 -11.75
C GLY A 88 -12.98 14.64 -12.68
N GLY A 89 -12.60 15.07 -13.88
CA GLY A 89 -11.94 14.21 -14.87
C GLY A 89 -10.49 13.86 -14.49
N TRP A 90 -9.96 12.82 -15.14
CA TRP A 90 -8.59 12.34 -14.96
C TRP A 90 -7.61 13.08 -15.86
N SER A 91 -6.41 13.35 -15.34
CA SER A 91 -5.28 13.81 -16.14
C SER A 91 -4.79 12.72 -17.10
N GLY A 92 -3.96 13.10 -18.08
CA GLY A 92 -3.16 12.13 -18.81
C GLY A 92 -2.19 11.39 -17.86
N TRP A 93 -1.82 10.16 -18.22
CA TRP A 93 -0.78 9.41 -17.53
C TRP A 93 0.58 10.04 -17.78
N GLN A 94 1.32 10.30 -16.71
CA GLN A 94 2.69 10.82 -16.75
C GLN A 94 3.66 9.79 -16.17
N SER A 95 4.86 9.72 -16.75
CA SER A 95 5.96 8.91 -16.22
C SER A 95 6.72 9.70 -15.15
N LEU A 96 7.05 9.04 -14.05
CA LEU A 96 7.90 9.55 -12.97
C LEU A 96 9.30 8.90 -12.99
N GLY A 97 9.62 8.08 -14.00
CA GLY A 97 10.90 7.37 -14.11
C GLY A 97 10.99 6.09 -13.27
N GLY A 98 12.18 5.48 -13.26
CA GLY A 98 12.41 4.10 -12.79
C GLY A 98 13.25 3.95 -11.51
N GLY A 99 13.24 4.92 -10.60
CA GLY A 99 14.11 4.84 -9.41
C GLY A 99 15.61 5.04 -9.70
N PRO A 100 16.46 5.09 -8.65
CA PRO A 100 17.90 5.35 -8.79
C PRO A 100 18.66 4.22 -9.50
N SER A 101 18.14 2.99 -9.51
CA SER A 101 18.74 1.82 -10.17
C SER A 101 18.48 1.76 -11.69
N GLY A 102 17.80 2.76 -12.28
CA GLY A 102 17.51 2.81 -13.71
C GLY A 102 16.31 1.97 -14.16
N GLY A 103 15.50 1.48 -13.21
CA GLY A 103 14.26 0.75 -13.45
C GLY A 103 13.64 0.24 -12.15
N LEU A 104 12.31 0.05 -12.16
CA LEU A 104 11.54 -0.58 -11.10
C LEU A 104 11.21 -2.05 -11.42
N TYR A 105 11.05 -2.86 -10.39
CA TYR A 105 10.69 -4.26 -10.53
C TYR A 105 9.22 -4.42 -10.93
N VAL A 106 8.97 -4.89 -12.16
CA VAL A 106 7.63 -4.91 -12.79
C VAL A 106 6.63 -5.88 -12.17
N HIS A 107 7.08 -6.80 -11.32
CA HIS A 107 6.23 -7.75 -10.61
C HIS A 107 5.90 -7.32 -9.17
N ALA A 108 6.40 -6.16 -8.74
CA ALA A 108 6.04 -5.56 -7.47
C ALA A 108 5.10 -4.38 -7.70
N ASN A 109 4.09 -4.28 -6.84
CA ASN A 109 3.12 -3.21 -6.86
C ASN A 109 3.68 -1.98 -6.11
N PRO A 110 3.41 -0.76 -6.58
CA PRO A 110 3.75 0.43 -5.81
C PRO A 110 2.85 0.53 -4.57
N CYS A 111 3.29 1.30 -3.57
CA CYS A 111 2.48 1.69 -2.42
C CYS A 111 2.43 3.21 -2.33
N ALA A 112 1.24 3.80 -2.23
CA ALA A 112 1.05 5.25 -2.15
C ALA A 112 0.32 5.64 -0.86
N VAL A 113 0.83 6.66 -0.16
CA VAL A 113 0.28 7.13 1.12
C VAL A 113 0.19 8.66 1.11
N ALA A 114 -0.92 9.19 1.62
CA ALA A 114 -1.11 10.63 1.76
C ALA A 114 -0.21 11.17 2.86
N ARG A 115 0.51 12.26 2.55
CA ARG A 115 1.40 12.92 3.50
C ARG A 115 0.62 13.94 4.36
N PRO A 116 1.07 14.24 5.59
CA PRO A 116 0.45 15.28 6.43
C PRO A 116 0.46 16.68 5.82
N ASP A 117 1.47 16.97 5.01
CA ASP A 117 1.62 18.26 4.32
C ASP A 117 0.61 18.43 3.16
N GLY A 118 -0.22 17.42 2.89
CA GLY A 118 -1.15 17.44 1.77
C GLY A 118 -0.57 16.88 0.48
N GLY A 119 0.67 16.40 0.47
CA GLY A 119 1.29 15.69 -0.65
C GLY A 119 0.95 14.18 -0.70
N VAL A 120 1.65 13.46 -1.58
CA VAL A 120 1.59 11.99 -1.67
C VAL A 120 3.01 11.43 -1.72
N GLN A 121 3.29 10.41 -0.91
CA GLN A 121 4.51 9.62 -0.96
C GLN A 121 4.24 8.30 -1.67
N VAL A 122 5.15 7.87 -2.54
CA VAL A 122 5.09 6.57 -3.22
C VAL A 122 6.35 5.77 -2.93
N PHE A 123 6.18 4.47 -2.69
CA PHE A 123 7.24 3.49 -2.52
C PHE A 123 7.15 2.43 -3.62
N ALA A 124 8.28 2.02 -4.17
CA ALA A 124 8.37 0.98 -5.19
C ALA A 124 9.66 0.17 -5.03
N GLN A 125 9.68 -1.03 -5.60
CA GLN A 125 10.89 -1.87 -5.65
C GLN A 125 11.79 -1.44 -6.82
N GLY A 126 13.05 -1.11 -6.56
CA GLY A 126 14.06 -0.95 -7.60
C GLY A 126 14.49 -2.30 -8.19
N VAL A 127 15.00 -2.33 -9.42
CA VAL A 127 15.47 -3.59 -10.07
C VAL A 127 16.64 -4.25 -9.35
N ASP A 128 17.37 -3.51 -8.51
CA ASP A 128 18.43 -4.00 -7.63
C ASP A 128 17.90 -4.51 -6.28
N GLY A 129 16.57 -4.53 -6.11
CA GLY A 129 15.91 -4.91 -4.87
C GLY A 129 15.93 -3.81 -3.81
N SER A 130 16.16 -2.55 -4.15
CA SER A 130 15.94 -1.46 -3.20
C SER A 130 14.44 -1.22 -2.94
N VAL A 131 14.13 -0.61 -1.80
CA VAL A 131 12.91 0.19 -1.64
C VAL A 131 13.25 1.63 -2.01
N ASP A 132 12.66 2.11 -3.10
CA ASP A 132 12.82 3.47 -3.57
C ASP A 132 11.54 4.27 -3.32
N THR A 133 11.71 5.57 -3.08
CA THR A 133 10.62 6.47 -2.77
C THR A 133 10.72 7.79 -3.51
N ILE A 134 9.57 8.34 -3.88
CA ILE A 134 9.39 9.63 -4.53
C ILE A 134 8.11 10.28 -3.98
N TRP A 135 8.03 11.60 -3.95
CA TRP A 135 6.83 12.27 -3.47
C TRP A 135 6.51 13.54 -4.25
N VAL A 136 5.23 13.89 -4.22
CA VAL A 136 4.71 15.17 -4.67
C VAL A 136 4.39 16.03 -3.47
N THR A 137 4.77 17.31 -3.50
CA THR A 137 4.41 18.27 -2.46
C THR A 137 2.95 18.73 -2.59
N ALA A 138 2.47 19.51 -1.63
CA ALA A 138 1.13 20.09 -1.71
C ALA A 138 0.95 21.00 -2.93
N GLU A 139 2.03 21.64 -3.36
CA GLU A 139 2.12 22.55 -4.50
C GLU A 139 2.17 21.81 -5.86
N GLY A 140 2.26 20.47 -5.85
CA GLY A 140 2.24 19.65 -7.05
C GLY A 140 3.61 19.37 -7.67
N GLU A 141 4.70 19.69 -6.98
CA GLU A 141 6.06 19.42 -7.46
C GLU A 141 6.54 18.03 -7.04
N TRP A 142 6.97 17.22 -8.02
CA TRP A 142 7.58 15.91 -7.77
C TRP A 142 9.06 16.06 -7.41
N THR A 143 9.51 15.32 -6.40
CA THR A 143 10.92 15.23 -6.04
C THR A 143 11.69 14.30 -6.98
N GLY A 144 13.03 14.25 -6.81
CA GLY A 144 13.81 13.13 -7.30
C GLY A 144 13.54 11.85 -6.50
N TRP A 145 13.89 10.71 -7.09
CA TRP A 145 13.88 9.42 -6.40
C TRP A 145 14.95 9.35 -5.32
N GLN A 146 14.59 8.73 -4.20
CA GLN A 146 15.47 8.43 -3.09
C GLN A 146 15.42 6.93 -2.80
N SER A 147 16.57 6.29 -2.62
CA SER A 147 16.62 4.90 -2.13
C SER A 147 16.64 4.87 -0.60
N LEU A 148 15.88 3.94 0.01
CA LEU A 148 15.84 3.70 1.45
C LEU A 148 16.62 2.44 1.87
N GLY A 149 17.21 1.72 0.90
CA GLY A 149 18.04 0.54 1.13
C GLY A 149 17.48 -0.74 0.50
N SER A 150 18.21 -1.85 0.65
CA SER A 150 17.95 -3.17 0.08
C SER A 150 18.30 -4.27 1.11
N PRO A 151 17.85 -5.53 0.97
CA PRO A 151 17.13 -6.11 -0.17
C PRO A 151 15.64 -6.39 0.11
N LEU A 152 14.79 -5.82 -0.74
CA LEU A 152 13.34 -6.00 -0.81
C LEU A 152 12.99 -7.23 -1.65
N ALA A 153 11.99 -8.00 -1.22
CA ALA A 153 11.39 -9.11 -1.95
C ALA A 153 9.87 -8.96 -2.05
N GLY A 154 9.41 -8.17 -3.02
CA GLY A 154 8.00 -8.04 -3.38
C GLY A 154 7.47 -6.63 -3.27
N SER A 155 6.23 -6.42 -2.80
CA SER A 155 5.65 -5.06 -2.77
C SER A 155 5.82 -4.41 -1.39
N PRO A 156 6.24 -3.14 -1.32
CA PRO A 156 6.27 -2.40 -0.07
C PRO A 156 4.86 -2.14 0.46
N ALA A 157 4.75 -1.93 1.76
CA ALA A 157 3.60 -1.30 2.40
C ALA A 157 4.07 -0.08 3.19
N ALA A 158 3.17 0.88 3.42
CA ALA A 158 3.45 2.01 4.28
C ALA A 158 2.17 2.49 4.95
N ALA A 159 2.32 3.04 6.15
CA ALA A 159 1.24 3.64 6.91
C ALA A 159 1.72 4.89 7.62
N ARG A 160 0.77 5.71 8.05
CA ARG A 160 1.02 6.97 8.76
C ARG A 160 0.79 6.77 10.25
N ASN A 161 1.80 7.05 11.06
CA ASN A 161 1.68 7.14 12.51
C ASN A 161 0.72 8.27 12.90
N GLN A 162 0.25 8.27 14.16
CA GLN A 162 -0.69 9.27 14.65
C GLN A 162 -0.11 10.70 14.65
N ASP A 163 1.21 10.83 14.79
CA ASP A 163 1.96 12.08 14.67
C ASP A 163 2.14 12.58 13.23
N GLY A 164 1.71 11.80 12.24
CA GLY A 164 1.82 12.11 10.82
C GLY A 164 3.05 11.54 10.12
N LEU A 165 4.03 11.00 10.84
CA LEU A 165 5.23 10.43 10.22
C LEU A 165 4.94 9.09 9.57
N LEU A 166 5.51 8.87 8.38
CA LEU A 166 5.33 7.63 7.64
C LEU A 166 6.28 6.54 8.15
N GLN A 167 5.80 5.30 8.13
CA GLN A 167 6.60 4.10 8.34
C GLN A 167 6.35 3.13 7.20
N ALA A 168 7.42 2.62 6.60
CA ALA A 168 7.41 1.65 5.51
C ALA A 168 7.76 0.26 6.03
N PHE A 169 7.21 -0.76 5.37
CA PHE A 169 7.35 -2.17 5.70
C PHE A 169 7.60 -2.96 4.43
N VAL A 170 8.58 -3.85 4.49
CA VAL A 170 9.04 -4.59 3.33
C VAL A 170 9.45 -5.99 3.74
N LEU A 171 9.38 -6.97 2.83
CA LEU A 171 9.91 -8.30 3.10
C LEU A 171 11.37 -8.37 2.67
N GLY A 172 12.24 -8.86 3.54
CA GLY A 172 13.67 -8.99 3.29
C GLY A 172 13.97 -10.16 2.36
N ALA A 173 14.59 -9.91 1.20
CA ALA A 173 14.85 -10.96 0.20
C ALA A 173 15.79 -12.06 0.67
N ASN A 174 16.73 -11.72 1.56
CA ASN A 174 17.76 -12.62 2.04
C ASN A 174 17.52 -13.12 3.47
N SER A 175 16.83 -12.31 4.28
CA SER A 175 16.56 -12.57 5.70
C SER A 175 15.21 -13.22 5.94
N ALA A 176 14.29 -13.15 4.96
CA ALA A 176 12.92 -13.61 5.06
C ALA A 176 12.10 -12.95 6.19
N ASP A 177 12.61 -11.93 6.86
CA ASP A 177 11.87 -11.19 7.87
C ASP A 177 11.13 -9.99 7.25
N MET A 178 10.21 -9.42 8.02
CA MET A 178 9.71 -8.09 7.73
C MET A 178 10.77 -7.08 8.17
N GLN A 179 11.18 -6.18 7.30
CA GLN A 179 12.02 -5.02 7.60
C GLN A 179 11.16 -3.76 7.63
N THR A 180 11.53 -2.78 8.46
CA THR A 180 10.85 -1.49 8.54
C THR A 180 11.83 -0.33 8.61
N CYS A 181 11.39 0.83 8.12
CA CYS A 181 12.04 2.12 8.32
C CYS A 181 10.98 3.21 8.47
N TYR A 182 11.30 4.30 9.17
CA TYR A 182 10.35 5.37 9.45
C TYR A 182 10.97 6.75 9.31
N GLN A 183 10.12 7.76 9.09
CA GLN A 183 10.53 9.14 8.96
C GLN A 183 10.93 9.76 10.29
N PHE A 184 11.89 10.68 10.24
CA PHE A 184 12.17 11.57 11.38
C PHE A 184 11.32 12.84 11.31
N PRO A 185 11.05 13.48 12.47
CA PRO A 185 10.59 14.86 12.48
C PRO A 185 11.61 15.76 11.73
N PRO A 186 11.17 16.80 11.01
CA PRO A 186 12.06 17.72 10.30
C PRO A 186 13.13 18.39 11.17
N SER A 187 12.91 18.45 12.49
CA SER A 187 13.84 19.01 13.48
C SER A 187 14.94 18.05 13.96
N SER A 188 14.99 16.81 13.46
CA SER A 188 15.96 15.82 13.90
C SER A 188 17.38 16.13 13.37
N PRO A 189 18.43 16.05 14.21
CA PRO A 189 19.83 16.22 13.77
C PRO A 189 20.29 15.12 12.79
N HIS A 190 19.50 14.06 12.59
CA HIS A 190 19.71 12.99 11.61
C HIS A 190 19.07 13.27 10.23
N ALA A 191 18.77 14.53 9.91
CA ALA A 191 18.04 14.97 8.71
C ALA A 191 18.70 14.69 7.34
N VAL A 192 19.83 13.99 7.25
CA VAL A 192 20.37 13.60 5.93
C VAL A 192 19.60 12.36 5.44
N GLY A 193 18.53 12.58 4.67
CA GLY A 193 17.73 11.52 4.05
C GLY A 193 16.42 11.18 4.74
N GLY A 194 16.00 11.90 5.78
CA GLY A 194 14.61 11.91 6.31
C GLY A 194 14.03 10.60 6.85
N TRP A 195 14.76 9.49 6.77
CA TRP A 195 14.31 8.13 7.11
C TRP A 195 15.40 7.40 7.90
N THR A 196 15.00 6.47 8.78
CA THR A 196 15.93 5.52 9.38
C THR A 196 16.44 4.51 8.34
N PRO A 197 17.59 3.86 8.60
CA PRO A 197 17.92 2.61 7.92
C PRO A 197 16.82 1.56 8.14
N LEU A 198 16.68 0.66 7.16
CA LEU A 198 15.90 -0.57 7.33
C LEU A 198 16.47 -1.40 8.48
N HIS A 199 15.58 -1.93 9.31
CA HIS A 199 15.91 -2.88 10.35
C HIS A 199 14.79 -3.92 10.52
N SER A 200 15.16 -5.06 11.11
CA SER A 200 14.27 -6.20 11.27
C SER A 200 13.15 -5.93 12.27
N LEU A 201 11.93 -6.26 11.87
CA LEU A 201 10.74 -6.41 12.72
C LEU A 201 10.52 -7.89 13.10
N GLY A 202 11.38 -8.80 12.62
CA GLY A 202 11.26 -10.24 12.79
C GLY A 202 10.26 -10.91 11.84
N GLY A 203 9.84 -12.12 12.21
CA GLY A 203 9.02 -13.00 11.38
C GLY A 203 9.84 -13.87 10.41
N ASP A 204 9.14 -14.74 9.68
CA ASP A 204 9.70 -15.59 8.62
C ASP A 204 8.66 -15.78 7.51
N PHE A 205 8.85 -15.03 6.43
CA PHE A 205 7.90 -14.82 5.35
C PHE A 205 8.52 -15.27 4.01
N PRO A 206 7.71 -15.85 3.11
CA PRO A 206 8.11 -16.03 1.72
C PRO A 206 8.17 -14.67 0.99
N ILE A 207 8.67 -14.68 -0.25
CA ILE A 207 8.54 -13.52 -1.15
C ILE A 207 7.04 -13.22 -1.34
N GLY A 208 6.65 -11.95 -1.18
CA GLY A 208 5.25 -11.55 -1.16
C GLY A 208 5.08 -10.06 -0.85
N CYS A 209 3.92 -9.66 -0.33
CA CYS A 209 3.72 -8.28 0.10
C CYS A 209 3.58 -8.15 1.61
N ALA A 210 4.05 -7.02 2.10
CA ALA A 210 3.66 -6.50 3.38
C ALA A 210 2.27 -5.85 3.27
N GLY A 211 1.54 -5.83 4.37
CA GLY A 211 0.38 -4.98 4.60
C GLY A 211 0.60 -4.14 5.86
N ALA A 212 0.03 -2.94 5.90
CA ALA A 212 0.09 -2.08 7.09
C ALA A 212 -1.23 -1.31 7.25
N ALA A 213 -1.71 -1.21 8.47
CA ALA A 213 -2.90 -0.44 8.82
C ALA A 213 -2.72 0.29 10.16
N VAL A 214 -3.56 1.30 10.39
CA VAL A 214 -3.59 2.04 11.67
C VAL A 214 -4.81 1.62 12.48
N ASN A 215 -4.57 1.18 13.71
CA ASN A 215 -5.62 0.91 14.68
C ASN A 215 -6.30 2.21 15.12
N GLN A 216 -7.50 2.08 15.69
CA GLN A 216 -8.24 3.25 16.20
C GLN A 216 -7.51 4.03 17.29
N ASP A 217 -6.67 3.35 18.07
CA ASP A 217 -5.86 3.95 19.14
C ASP A 217 -4.56 4.60 18.63
N GLY A 218 -4.34 4.64 17.31
CA GLY A 218 -3.19 5.28 16.67
C GLY A 218 -1.97 4.39 16.49
N ARG A 219 -2.01 3.13 16.96
CA ARG A 219 -0.91 2.16 16.77
C ARG A 219 -0.94 1.60 15.35
N LEU A 220 0.22 1.48 14.72
CA LEU A 220 0.35 0.73 13.48
C LEU A 220 0.31 -0.78 13.73
N GLU A 221 -0.23 -1.51 12.76
CA GLU A 221 -0.26 -2.97 12.72
C GLU A 221 0.16 -3.44 11.32
N ALA A 222 1.13 -4.35 11.29
CA ALA A 222 1.73 -4.89 10.08
C ALA A 222 1.26 -6.34 9.87
N PHE A 223 1.08 -6.72 8.61
CA PHE A 223 0.52 -7.99 8.19
C PHE A 223 1.35 -8.62 7.08
N SER A 224 1.47 -9.93 7.07
CA SER A 224 1.97 -10.67 5.89
C SER A 224 1.50 -12.13 5.93
N ILE A 225 1.64 -12.83 4.81
CA ILE A 225 1.33 -14.26 4.72
C ILE A 225 2.55 -15.06 5.13
N GLY A 226 2.41 -15.87 6.18
CA GLY A 226 3.45 -16.79 6.64
C GLY A 226 3.69 -17.94 5.67
N ARG A 227 4.79 -18.68 5.88
CA ARG A 227 5.14 -19.87 5.07
C ARG A 227 4.09 -20.98 5.12
N SER A 228 3.22 -20.96 6.12
CA SER A 228 2.11 -21.91 6.28
C SER A 228 0.80 -21.41 5.66
N ASN A 229 0.87 -20.35 4.83
CA ASN A 229 -0.28 -19.66 4.23
C ASN A 229 -1.25 -19.05 5.26
N ASP A 230 -0.78 -18.81 6.47
CA ASP A 230 -1.52 -18.13 7.52
C ASP A 230 -1.31 -16.62 7.47
N LEU A 231 -2.34 -15.84 7.76
CA LEU A 231 -2.18 -14.40 7.95
C LEU A 231 -1.47 -14.18 9.29
N GLN A 232 -0.32 -13.54 9.27
CA GLN A 232 0.45 -13.18 10.46
C GLN A 232 0.38 -11.66 10.66
N HIS A 233 0.38 -11.23 11.92
CA HIS A 233 0.34 -9.81 12.26
C HIS A 233 1.22 -9.46 13.47
N ALA A 234 1.69 -8.22 13.52
CA ALA A 234 2.39 -7.61 14.65
C ALA A 234 1.96 -6.14 14.78
N TRP A 235 1.99 -5.58 15.98
CA TRP A 235 1.55 -4.20 16.22
C TRP A 235 2.50 -3.43 17.11
N GLN A 236 2.52 -2.10 16.95
CA GLN A 236 3.22 -1.21 17.88
C GLN A 236 2.67 -1.37 19.29
N THR A 237 3.53 -1.34 20.31
CA THR A 237 3.11 -1.46 21.72
C THR A 237 2.53 -0.16 22.28
N ALA A 238 2.85 0.97 21.67
CA ALA A 238 2.31 2.30 21.96
C ALA A 238 2.22 3.13 20.65
N PRO A 239 1.29 4.10 20.56
CA PRO A 239 1.18 4.95 19.37
C PRO A 239 2.44 5.82 19.22
N ASN A 240 2.89 6.01 17.98
CA ASN A 240 4.10 6.78 17.64
C ASN A 240 5.40 6.21 18.25
N ASP A 241 5.44 4.90 18.49
CA ASP A 241 6.64 4.19 18.94
C ASP A 241 7.10 3.24 17.83
N PRO A 242 7.79 3.76 16.80
CA PRO A 242 8.05 3.03 15.57
C PRO A 242 9.05 1.88 15.73
N ASP A 243 9.79 1.83 16.85
CA ASP A 243 10.74 0.76 17.18
C ASP A 243 10.14 -0.33 18.08
N SER A 244 9.06 -0.04 18.82
CA SER A 244 8.51 -0.98 19.81
C SER A 244 7.31 -1.74 19.27
N TRP A 245 7.54 -3.01 18.90
CA TRP A 245 6.52 -3.90 18.34
C TRP A 245 6.38 -5.20 19.12
N THR A 246 5.22 -5.82 19.02
CA THR A 246 5.06 -7.23 19.40
C THR A 246 5.79 -8.15 18.42
N GLY A 247 6.00 -9.41 18.81
CA GLY A 247 6.33 -10.45 17.83
C GLY A 247 5.13 -10.77 16.93
N PHE A 248 5.41 -11.33 15.75
CA PHE A 248 4.35 -11.80 14.86
C PHE A 248 3.56 -12.96 15.46
N ALA A 249 2.24 -12.88 15.36
CA ALA A 249 1.30 -13.91 15.77
C ALA A 249 0.44 -14.36 14.58
N SER A 250 0.05 -15.64 14.58
CA SER A 250 -0.80 -16.21 13.53
C SER A 250 -2.28 -15.91 13.82
N LEU A 251 -2.97 -15.38 12.82
CA LEU A 251 -4.43 -15.32 12.75
C LEU A 251 -5.01 -16.56 12.03
N GLY A 252 -4.17 -17.55 11.71
CA GLY A 252 -4.55 -18.75 10.96
C GLY A 252 -4.97 -18.44 9.52
N GLY A 253 -5.85 -19.27 8.98
CA GLY A 253 -6.33 -19.17 7.60
C GLY A 253 -5.78 -20.28 6.71
N GLY A 254 -5.44 -19.92 5.48
CA GLY A 254 -5.02 -20.83 4.41
C GLY A 254 -5.03 -20.11 3.06
N LEU A 255 -4.46 -18.90 3.08
CA LEU A 255 -4.61 -17.91 2.02
C LEU A 255 -3.71 -18.22 0.83
N VAL A 256 -4.23 -17.98 -0.38
CA VAL A 256 -3.49 -18.07 -1.63
C VAL A 256 -3.44 -16.69 -2.28
N GLY A 257 -2.29 -16.05 -2.16
CA GLY A 257 -2.11 -14.66 -2.51
C GLY A 257 -2.35 -13.74 -1.34
N ASP A 258 -2.36 -12.44 -1.63
CA ASP A 258 -2.11 -11.45 -0.62
C ASP A 258 -3.40 -10.90 -0.01
N PRO A 259 -3.37 -10.58 1.29
CA PRO A 259 -4.55 -10.13 2.00
C PRO A 259 -4.84 -8.66 1.65
N GLY A 260 -6.13 -8.32 1.58
CA GLY A 260 -6.59 -6.94 1.66
C GLY A 260 -6.93 -6.59 3.10
N ILE A 261 -6.40 -5.49 3.63
CA ILE A 261 -6.70 -5.01 4.99
C ILE A 261 -7.44 -3.68 4.87
N GLY A 262 -8.57 -3.57 5.57
CA GLY A 262 -9.37 -2.36 5.67
C GLY A 262 -9.71 -2.01 7.11
N ARG A 263 -10.07 -0.75 7.34
CA ARG A 263 -10.63 -0.30 8.61
C ARG A 263 -12.11 0.04 8.42
N ASN A 264 -12.96 -0.61 9.20
CA ASN A 264 -14.38 -0.33 9.25
C ASN A 264 -14.68 1.06 9.82
N ALA A 265 -15.87 1.58 9.53
CA ALA A 265 -16.32 2.88 10.04
C ALA A 265 -16.38 2.93 11.59
N ASP A 266 -16.60 1.78 12.24
CA ASP A 266 -16.57 1.62 13.70
C ASP A 266 -15.16 1.51 14.28
N GLY A 267 -14.13 1.57 13.42
CA GLY A 267 -12.73 1.59 13.78
C GLY A 267 -12.05 0.22 13.86
N ARG A 268 -12.78 -0.89 13.69
CA ARG A 268 -12.22 -2.25 13.67
C ARG A 268 -11.44 -2.51 12.39
N LEU A 269 -10.29 -3.16 12.49
CA LEU A 269 -9.61 -3.70 11.32
C LEU A 269 -10.30 -4.99 10.85
N GLU A 270 -10.28 -5.20 9.53
CA GLU A 270 -10.81 -6.39 8.87
C GLU A 270 -9.90 -6.78 7.71
N ALA A 271 -9.58 -8.06 7.63
CA ALA A 271 -8.71 -8.63 6.60
C ALA A 271 -9.50 -9.59 5.73
N PHE A 272 -9.21 -9.57 4.43
CA PHE A 272 -9.84 -10.37 3.39
C PHE A 272 -8.77 -11.14 2.62
N GLY A 273 -9.04 -12.38 2.27
CA GLY A 273 -8.09 -13.18 1.49
C GLY A 273 -8.76 -14.33 0.76
N LEU A 274 -8.15 -14.77 -0.35
CA LEU A 274 -8.60 -15.92 -1.11
C LEU A 274 -8.08 -17.20 -0.45
N VAL A 275 -8.93 -18.21 -0.27
CA VAL A 275 -8.50 -19.54 0.22
C VAL A 275 -8.49 -20.53 -0.96
N LEU A 276 -7.49 -21.42 -1.00
CA LEU A 276 -7.31 -22.35 -2.12
C LEU A 276 -8.58 -23.18 -2.38
N HIS A 277 -9.04 -23.21 -3.63
CA HIS A 277 -10.27 -23.89 -4.05
C HIS A 277 -11.53 -23.43 -3.29
N SER A 278 -11.52 -22.23 -2.72
CA SER A 278 -12.63 -21.66 -1.98
C SER A 278 -12.97 -20.25 -2.48
N ALA A 279 -13.87 -19.57 -1.77
CA ALA A 279 -14.24 -18.19 -2.00
C ALA A 279 -13.28 -17.22 -1.27
N ILE A 280 -13.65 -15.94 -1.23
CA ILE A 280 -13.00 -14.97 -0.36
C ILE A 280 -13.46 -15.23 1.07
N HIS A 281 -12.49 -15.28 1.98
CA HIS A 281 -12.73 -15.33 3.43
C HIS A 281 -12.34 -14.01 4.07
N HIS A 282 -12.92 -13.73 5.23
CA HIS A 282 -12.61 -12.55 6.03
C HIS A 282 -12.49 -12.87 7.52
N ILE A 283 -11.74 -12.03 8.23
CA ILE A 283 -11.54 -12.03 9.68
C ILE A 283 -11.50 -10.59 10.17
N TRP A 284 -12.07 -10.29 11.33
CA TRP A 284 -12.17 -8.93 11.85
C TRP A 284 -11.82 -8.84 13.33
N GLN A 285 -11.36 -7.68 13.77
CA GLN A 285 -11.26 -7.37 15.20
C GLN A 285 -12.67 -7.40 15.83
N VAL A 286 -12.85 -8.01 16.99
CA VAL A 286 -14.14 -8.09 17.71
C VAL A 286 -14.54 -6.72 18.28
N SER A 287 -13.55 -5.94 18.67
CA SER A 287 -13.64 -4.53 19.04
C SER A 287 -12.35 -3.82 18.61
N PRO A 288 -12.33 -2.50 18.39
CA PRO A 288 -11.16 -1.81 17.87
C PRO A 288 -9.90 -2.07 18.72
N GLY A 289 -8.82 -2.53 18.08
CA GLY A 289 -7.54 -2.82 18.74
C GLY A 289 -7.53 -4.03 19.69
N SER A 290 -8.53 -4.92 19.60
CA SER A 290 -8.67 -6.10 20.46
C SER A 290 -8.41 -7.41 19.70
N SER A 291 -8.85 -8.54 20.25
CA SER A 291 -8.72 -9.86 19.60
C SER A 291 -9.50 -9.94 18.29
N TRP A 292 -9.10 -10.87 17.45
CA TRP A 292 -9.73 -11.15 16.15
C TRP A 292 -10.80 -12.24 16.27
N SER A 293 -11.76 -12.22 15.35
CA SER A 293 -12.79 -13.25 15.18
C SER A 293 -12.21 -14.56 14.65
N SER A 294 -13.06 -15.56 14.41
CA SER A 294 -12.69 -16.67 13.51
C SER A 294 -12.86 -16.24 12.05
N TRP A 295 -12.14 -16.90 11.15
CA TRP A 295 -12.36 -16.75 9.71
C TRP A 295 -13.77 -17.17 9.32
N SER A 296 -14.39 -16.40 8.43
CA SER A 296 -15.68 -16.70 7.82
C SER A 296 -15.61 -16.55 6.30
N THR A 297 -16.54 -17.17 5.58
CA THR A 297 -16.66 -17.03 4.12
C THR A 297 -17.62 -15.89 3.80
N LEU A 298 -17.30 -15.09 2.78
CA LEU A 298 -18.18 -14.04 2.25
C LEU A 298 -19.28 -14.58 1.31
#